data_AF-A0AAW6YZT6-F1
#
_entry.id   AF-A0AAW6YZT6-F1
#
_cell.length_a   1.000
_cell.length_b   1.000
_cell.length_c   1.000
_cell.angle_alpha   90.00
_cell.angle_beta   90.00
_cell.angle_gamma   90.00
#
_symmetry.space_group_name_H-M   'P 1'
#
loop_
_entity.id
_entity.type
_entity.pdbx_description
1 polymer ?
#
loop_
_entity_poly.entity_id
_entity_poly.type
_entity_poly.pdbx_seq_one_letter_code
_entity_poly.pdbx_strand_id
1 'polypeptide(L)'
;MLAVPLIKAAEDSHFNFLTVSFARFYRWIGFLLAVFLPGFWMALLAYHQDQIPFPLLATVTVARSGLPFPAPLELIIVLFLFEMFREAGQRLPSPLGQTLSVVGGLIIGDAAIRSGFISPSVIVITALSAIAGYTLVNQILAGAVSILRGFVLLCSILMGLYGFMLAGFVIVLYISRLRSFGIPYLALVFPKSSSDFFKGLFRLPWRSYRHRVDYLRTNDSSKTDEGEGKQ
;
A
#
# COMPACT_ATOMS: atom_id res chain seq x y z
N MET A 1 18.50 4.02 3.37
CA MET A 1 17.31 4.15 2.50
C MET A 1 16.12 4.47 3.40
N LEU A 2 15.51 5.66 3.31
CA LEU A 2 14.53 6.20 4.27
C LEU A 2 13.08 6.00 3.76
N ALA A 3 12.10 5.57 4.57
CA ALA A 3 10.70 5.31 4.16
C ALA A 3 9.96 6.50 3.61
N VAL A 4 10.06 7.60 4.34
CA VAL A 4 9.25 8.79 4.10
C VAL A 4 9.61 9.48 2.79
N PRO A 5 10.89 9.54 2.34
CA PRO A 5 11.16 9.98 0.98
C PRO A 5 10.77 8.97 -0.09
N LEU A 6 10.56 7.67 0.19
CA LEU A 6 10.08 6.73 -0.85
C LEU A 6 8.61 6.94 -1.22
N ILE A 7 7.81 7.51 -0.31
CA ILE A 7 6.41 7.89 -0.57
C ILE A 7 6.31 9.29 -1.21
N LYS A 8 7.37 10.10 -1.10
CA LYS A 8 7.45 11.43 -1.72
C LYS A 8 7.97 11.30 -3.13
N ALA A 9 7.21 11.79 -4.11
CA ALA A 9 7.69 11.89 -5.48
C ALA A 9 8.65 13.08 -5.61
N ALA A 10 9.66 12.98 -6.49
CA ALA A 10 10.50 14.13 -6.84
C ALA A 10 9.65 15.29 -7.41
N GLU A 11 8.56 14.94 -8.09
CA GLU A 11 7.59 15.85 -8.71
C GLU A 11 6.74 16.61 -7.68
N ASP A 12 6.63 16.11 -6.44
CA ASP A 12 5.82 16.72 -5.38
C ASP A 12 6.32 18.13 -4.99
N SER A 13 7.52 18.55 -5.43
CA SER A 13 8.08 19.88 -5.21
C SER A 13 7.40 20.95 -6.09
N HIS A 14 6.98 20.59 -7.30
CA HIS A 14 6.52 21.52 -8.34
C HIS A 14 5.03 21.85 -8.25
N PHE A 15 4.24 21.04 -7.55
CA PHE A 15 2.79 21.23 -7.43
C PHE A 15 2.39 22.08 -6.21
N ASN A 16 1.14 22.55 -6.19
CA ASN A 16 0.57 23.29 -5.07
C ASN A 16 0.46 22.42 -3.80
N PHE A 17 0.56 23.03 -2.62
CA PHE A 17 0.58 22.34 -1.33
C PHE A 17 -0.69 21.51 -1.08
N LEU A 18 -1.87 21.99 -1.54
CA LEU A 18 -3.14 21.28 -1.45
C LEU A 18 -3.12 19.98 -2.28
N THR A 19 -2.74 20.07 -3.56
CA THR A 19 -2.68 18.92 -4.47
C THR A 19 -1.72 17.84 -3.95
N VAL A 20 -0.56 18.25 -3.45
CA VAL A 20 0.44 17.31 -2.90
C VAL A 20 -0.04 16.68 -1.59
N SER A 21 -0.77 17.43 -0.77
CA SER A 21 -1.35 16.93 0.48
C SER A 21 -2.38 15.83 0.21
N PHE A 22 -3.27 16.04 -0.77
CA PHE A 22 -4.21 15.01 -1.20
C PHE A 22 -3.49 13.80 -1.81
N ALA A 23 -2.50 14.02 -2.68
CA ALA A 23 -1.73 12.92 -3.27
C ALA A 23 -1.03 12.06 -2.20
N ARG A 24 -0.43 12.67 -1.17
CA ARG A 24 0.19 11.93 -0.06
C ARG A 24 -0.83 11.13 0.73
N PHE A 25 -2.00 11.69 1.00
CA PHE A 25 -3.08 10.98 1.69
C PHE A 25 -3.51 9.72 0.92
N TYR A 26 -3.72 9.82 -0.39
CA TYR A 26 -4.03 8.66 -1.23
C TYR A 26 -2.91 7.62 -1.25
N ARG A 27 -1.63 8.02 -1.25
CA ARG A 27 -0.51 7.08 -1.19
C ARG A 27 -0.44 6.32 0.14
N TRP A 28 -0.78 6.97 1.26
CA TRP A 28 -0.86 6.30 2.56
C TRP A 28 -1.99 5.27 2.61
N ILE A 29 -3.18 5.64 2.12
CA ILE A 29 -4.30 4.71 1.98
C ILE A 29 -3.92 3.58 1.02
N GLY A 30 -3.29 3.91 -0.12
CA GLY A 30 -2.83 2.97 -1.13
C GLY A 30 -1.85 1.96 -0.55
N PHE A 31 -0.88 2.41 0.25
CA PHE A 31 0.05 1.52 0.96
C PHE A 31 -0.69 0.54 1.89
N LEU A 32 -1.62 1.04 2.71
CA LEU A 32 -2.37 0.20 3.65
C LEU A 32 -3.25 -0.82 2.93
N LEU A 33 -4.00 -0.38 1.92
CA LEU A 33 -4.86 -1.27 1.12
C LEU A 33 -4.04 -2.29 0.34
N ALA A 34 -2.91 -1.90 -0.24
CA ALA A 34 -2.06 -2.80 -0.98
C ALA A 34 -1.54 -3.95 -0.09
N VAL A 35 -1.07 -3.66 1.13
CA VAL A 35 -0.52 -4.68 2.03
C VAL A 35 -1.61 -5.51 2.71
N PHE A 36 -2.59 -4.85 3.31
CA PHE A 36 -3.47 -5.49 4.30
C PHE A 36 -4.80 -5.99 3.72
N LEU A 37 -5.33 -5.36 2.66
CA LEU A 37 -6.68 -5.66 2.17
C LEU A 37 -6.88 -7.14 1.77
N PRO A 38 -5.98 -7.78 1.01
CA PRO A 38 -6.18 -9.17 0.59
C PRO A 38 -6.17 -10.14 1.78
N GLY A 39 -5.23 -9.96 2.72
CA GLY A 39 -5.14 -10.78 3.91
C GLY A 39 -6.33 -10.56 4.87
N PHE A 40 -6.81 -9.33 5.00
CA PHE A 40 -8.00 -9.03 5.80
C PHE A 40 -9.27 -9.67 5.21
N TRP A 41 -9.47 -9.54 3.90
CA TRP A 41 -10.61 -10.16 3.22
C TRP A 41 -10.63 -11.68 3.42
N MET A 42 -9.48 -12.35 3.29
CA MET A 42 -9.41 -13.80 3.54
C MET A 42 -9.69 -14.18 4.98
N ALA A 43 -9.14 -13.42 5.93
CA ALA A 43 -9.36 -13.67 7.35
C ALA A 43 -10.85 -13.60 7.71
N LEU A 44 -11.59 -12.65 7.12
CA LEU A 44 -13.03 -12.54 7.30
C LEU A 44 -13.77 -13.68 6.60
N LEU A 45 -13.52 -13.87 5.30
CA LEU A 45 -14.29 -14.82 4.49
C LEU A 45 -14.10 -16.28 4.92
N ALA A 46 -12.90 -16.65 5.37
CA ALA A 46 -12.57 -18.03 5.74
C ALA A 46 -12.88 -18.35 7.22
N TYR A 47 -12.78 -17.38 8.13
CA TYR A 47 -12.87 -17.64 9.58
C TYR A 47 -13.93 -16.83 10.33
N HIS A 48 -14.27 -15.62 9.87
CA HIS A 48 -15.13 -14.68 10.62
C HIS A 48 -16.24 -14.11 9.73
N GLN A 49 -17.05 -15.00 9.14
CA GLN A 49 -18.14 -14.61 8.23
C GLN A 49 -19.21 -13.76 8.91
N ASP A 50 -19.44 -13.96 10.21
CA ASP A 50 -20.41 -13.21 11.01
C ASP A 50 -20.10 -11.71 11.13
N GLN A 51 -18.85 -11.31 10.85
CA GLN A 51 -18.44 -9.90 10.87
C GLN A 51 -18.79 -9.17 9.56
N ILE A 52 -19.21 -9.90 8.53
CA ILE A 52 -19.59 -9.34 7.23
C ILE A 52 -21.10 -9.05 7.24
N PRO A 53 -21.54 -7.85 6.79
CA PRO A 53 -22.97 -7.57 6.66
C PRO A 53 -23.69 -8.64 5.83
N PHE A 54 -24.81 -9.14 6.34
CA PHE A 54 -25.53 -10.27 5.74
C PHE A 54 -25.80 -10.11 4.22
N PRO A 55 -26.22 -8.94 3.69
CA PRO A 55 -26.43 -8.77 2.25
C PRO A 55 -25.15 -8.99 1.42
N LEU A 56 -24.00 -8.56 1.95
CA LEU A 56 -22.70 -8.75 1.29
C LEU A 56 -22.28 -10.21 1.37
N LEU A 57 -22.45 -10.85 2.54
CA LEU A 57 -22.11 -12.26 2.69
C LEU A 57 -22.96 -13.14 1.76
N ALA A 58 -24.27 -12.89 1.69
CA ALA A 58 -25.19 -13.64 0.83
C ALA A 58 -24.84 -13.52 -0.66
N THR A 59 -24.49 -12.32 -1.14
CA THR A 59 -24.08 -12.13 -2.54
C THR A 59 -22.75 -12.83 -2.84
N VAL A 60 -21.79 -12.79 -1.91
CA VAL A 60 -20.49 -13.47 -2.05
C VAL A 60 -20.65 -14.99 -2.03
N THR A 61 -21.46 -15.56 -1.13
CA THR A 61 -21.67 -17.01 -1.05
C THR A 61 -22.38 -17.54 -2.28
N VAL A 62 -23.41 -16.85 -2.77
CA VAL A 62 -24.11 -17.21 -4.01
C VAL A 62 -23.16 -17.13 -5.21
N ALA A 63 -22.36 -16.07 -5.33
CA ALA A 63 -21.38 -15.92 -6.42
C ALA A 63 -20.24 -16.94 -6.36
N ARG A 64 -20.06 -17.62 -5.23
CA ARG A 64 -19.06 -18.68 -5.04
C ARG A 64 -19.63 -20.08 -5.20
N SER A 65 -20.95 -20.22 -5.29
CA SER A 65 -21.61 -21.52 -5.43
C SER A 65 -21.21 -22.16 -6.76
N GLY A 66 -20.63 -23.37 -6.71
CA GLY A 66 -20.21 -24.11 -7.90
C GLY A 66 -18.80 -23.80 -8.41
N LEU A 67 -18.02 -22.96 -7.71
CA LEU A 67 -16.60 -22.76 -8.06
C LEU A 67 -15.77 -23.99 -7.66
N PRO A 68 -14.79 -24.41 -8.51
CA PRO A 68 -13.98 -25.60 -8.27
C PRO A 68 -12.88 -25.37 -7.21
N PHE A 69 -12.51 -24.11 -6.95
CA PHE A 69 -11.39 -23.77 -6.07
C PHE A 69 -11.85 -23.18 -4.73
N PRO A 70 -11.12 -23.45 -3.64
CA PRO A 70 -11.37 -22.79 -2.37
C PRO A 70 -10.88 -21.34 -2.39
N ALA A 71 -11.49 -20.48 -1.56
CA ALA A 71 -11.21 -19.04 -1.53
C ALA A 71 -9.71 -18.67 -1.39
N PRO A 72 -8.91 -19.33 -0.53
CA PRO A 72 -7.49 -19.03 -0.42
C PRO A 72 -6.72 -19.26 -1.72
N LEU A 73 -7.05 -20.34 -2.45
CA LEU A 73 -6.37 -20.70 -3.68
C LEU A 73 -6.72 -19.73 -4.81
N GLU A 74 -8.00 -19.36 -4.94
CA GLU A 74 -8.42 -18.31 -5.88
C GLU A 74 -7.61 -17.03 -5.67
N LEU A 75 -7.49 -16.57 -4.42
CA LEU A 75 -6.81 -15.32 -4.12
C LEU A 75 -5.31 -15.38 -4.41
N ILE A 76 -4.64 -16.50 -4.09
CA ILE A 76 -3.22 -16.70 -4.40
C ILE A 76 -2.99 -16.66 -5.92
N ILE A 77 -3.83 -17.37 -6.70
CA ILE A 77 -3.72 -17.40 -8.17
C ILE A 77 -3.88 -16.00 -8.74
N VAL A 78 -4.93 -15.27 -8.33
CA VAL A 78 -5.20 -13.92 -8.86
C VAL A 78 -4.11 -12.93 -8.47
N LEU A 79 -3.63 -12.96 -7.23
CA LEU A 79 -2.52 -12.10 -6.81
C LEU A 79 -1.23 -12.41 -7.57
N PHE A 80 -0.94 -13.69 -7.81
CA PHE A 80 0.19 -14.09 -8.62
C PHE A 80 0.06 -13.58 -10.07
N LEU A 81 -1.14 -13.65 -10.66
CA LEU A 81 -1.41 -13.10 -12.00
C LEU A 81 -1.21 -11.58 -12.04
N PHE A 82 -1.72 -10.83 -11.07
CA PHE A 82 -1.50 -9.38 -11.00
C PHE A 82 -0.01 -9.02 -10.84
N GLU A 83 0.75 -9.80 -10.07
CA GLU A 83 2.19 -9.57 -9.92
C GLU A 83 2.97 -9.88 -11.21
N MET A 84 2.59 -10.95 -11.92
CA MET A 84 3.10 -11.27 -13.25
C MET A 84 2.81 -10.15 -14.25
N PHE A 85 1.58 -9.61 -14.27
CA PHE A 85 1.23 -8.48 -15.13
C PHE A 85 2.04 -7.24 -14.82
N ARG A 86 2.24 -6.95 -13.53
CA ARG A 86 3.03 -5.82 -13.10
C ARG A 86 4.49 -5.94 -13.56
N GLU A 87 5.11 -7.09 -13.32
CA GLU A 87 6.50 -7.36 -13.70
C GLU A 87 6.69 -7.32 -15.22
N ALA A 88 5.74 -7.88 -15.98
CA ALA A 88 5.74 -7.81 -17.44
C ALA A 88 5.54 -6.38 -17.95
N GLY A 89 4.58 -5.64 -17.37
CA GLY A 89 4.27 -4.26 -17.75
C GLY A 89 5.44 -3.30 -17.55
N GLN A 90 6.27 -3.53 -16.53
CA GLN A 90 7.46 -2.71 -16.27
C GLN A 90 8.60 -2.94 -17.25
N ARG A 91 8.63 -4.10 -17.92
CA ARG A 91 9.66 -4.48 -18.89
C ARG A 91 9.29 -4.14 -20.33
N LEU A 92 8.02 -3.82 -20.58
CA LEU A 92 7.51 -3.45 -21.89
C LEU A 92 7.61 -1.95 -22.15
N PRO A 93 7.87 -1.52 -23.40
CA PRO A 93 7.69 -0.12 -23.81
C PRO A 93 6.27 0.39 -23.51
N SER A 94 6.12 1.67 -23.16
CA SER A 94 4.86 2.26 -22.68
C SER A 94 3.60 1.92 -23.51
N PRO A 95 3.62 1.90 -24.86
CA PRO A 95 2.43 1.53 -25.64
C PRO A 95 1.99 0.08 -25.40
N LEU A 96 2.95 -0.85 -25.28
CA LEU A 96 2.68 -2.27 -25.04
C LEU A 96 2.26 -2.53 -23.59
N GLY A 97 2.81 -1.77 -22.63
CA GLY A 97 2.41 -1.84 -21.22
C GLY A 97 0.94 -1.44 -20.98
N GLN A 98 0.46 -0.41 -21.70
CA GLN A 98 -0.94 0.01 -21.63
C GLN A 98 -1.88 -1.05 -22.21
N THR A 99 -1.54 -1.63 -23.36
CA THR A 99 -2.31 -2.74 -23.96
C THR A 99 -2.34 -3.96 -23.05
N LEU A 100 -1.20 -4.35 -22.47
CA LEU A 100 -1.13 -5.46 -21.52
C LEU A 100 -2.03 -5.23 -20.31
N SER A 101 -2.08 -4.01 -19.79
CA SER A 101 -2.93 -3.67 -18.64
C SER A 101 -4.42 -3.79 -18.96
N VAL A 102 -4.85 -3.34 -20.15
CA VAL A 102 -6.26 -3.41 -20.59
C VAL A 102 -6.67 -4.85 -20.87
N VAL A 103 -5.86 -5.57 -21.66
CA VAL A 103 -6.14 -6.97 -22.03
C VAL A 103 -6.06 -7.88 -20.81
N GLY A 104 -5.01 -7.74 -19.99
CA GLY A 104 -4.82 -8.55 -18.79
C GLY A 104 -5.86 -8.27 -17.70
N GLY A 105 -6.23 -7.01 -17.49
CA GLY A 105 -7.21 -6.65 -16.46
C GLY A 105 -8.64 -7.02 -16.84
N LEU A 106 -9.08 -6.68 -18.06
CA LEU A 106 -10.47 -6.84 -18.46
C LEU A 106 -10.74 -8.21 -19.07
N ILE A 107 -9.96 -8.63 -20.06
CA ILE A 107 -10.25 -9.86 -20.83
C ILE A 107 -10.00 -11.09 -19.98
N ILE A 108 -8.85 -11.17 -19.31
CA ILE A 108 -8.53 -12.32 -18.45
C ILE A 108 -9.39 -12.31 -17.18
N GLY A 109 -9.69 -11.14 -16.61
CA GLY A 109 -10.59 -11.00 -15.47
C GLY A 109 -12.02 -11.46 -15.79
N ASP A 110 -12.63 -10.96 -16.87
CA ASP A 110 -13.98 -11.34 -17.28
C ASP A 110 -14.05 -12.82 -17.69
N ALA A 111 -13.04 -13.31 -18.41
CA ALA A 111 -12.96 -14.73 -18.76
C ALA A 111 -12.87 -15.62 -17.52
N ALA A 112 -12.09 -15.25 -16.50
CA ALA A 112 -11.95 -16.00 -15.25
C ALA A 112 -13.27 -16.06 -14.44
N ILE A 113 -14.07 -14.99 -14.49
CA ILE A 113 -15.40 -14.96 -13.87
C ILE A 113 -16.37 -15.85 -14.65
N ARG A 114 -16.46 -15.66 -15.97
CA ARG A 114 -17.44 -16.38 -16.81
C ARG A 114 -17.19 -17.88 -16.90
N SER A 115 -15.92 -18.28 -16.87
CA SER A 115 -15.51 -19.69 -16.81
C SER A 115 -15.76 -20.34 -15.45
N GLY A 116 -16.15 -19.56 -14.43
CA GLY A 116 -16.35 -20.07 -13.09
C GLY A 116 -15.06 -20.53 -12.40
N PHE A 117 -13.90 -20.00 -12.80
CA PHE A 117 -12.65 -20.29 -12.12
C PHE A 117 -12.43 -19.44 -10.86
N ILE A 118 -12.90 -18.19 -10.89
CA ILE A 118 -12.59 -17.20 -9.84
C ILE A 118 -13.86 -16.42 -9.49
N SER A 119 -14.11 -16.23 -8.20
CA SER A 119 -15.24 -15.43 -7.74
C SER A 119 -15.07 -13.93 -8.05
N PRO A 120 -16.14 -13.21 -8.44
CA PRO A 120 -16.11 -11.77 -8.66
C PRO A 120 -15.58 -10.99 -7.44
N SER A 121 -15.95 -11.43 -6.22
CA SER A 121 -15.52 -10.79 -4.98
C SER A 121 -14.00 -10.79 -4.79
N VAL A 122 -13.33 -11.90 -5.11
CA VAL A 122 -11.86 -12.04 -5.04
C VAL A 122 -11.19 -11.13 -6.07
N ILE A 123 -11.73 -11.04 -7.28
CA ILE A 123 -11.19 -10.15 -8.34
C ILE A 123 -11.29 -8.69 -7.93
N VAL A 124 -12.43 -8.25 -7.36
CA VAL A 124 -12.59 -6.86 -6.91
C VAL A 124 -11.56 -6.51 -5.83
N ILE A 125 -11.39 -7.36 -4.82
CA ILE A 125 -10.46 -7.12 -3.71
C ILE A 125 -8.99 -7.08 -4.19
N THR A 126 -8.61 -8.03 -5.05
CA THR A 126 -7.25 -8.07 -5.61
C THR A 126 -6.96 -6.91 -6.55
N ALA A 127 -7.91 -6.54 -7.41
CA ALA A 127 -7.79 -5.38 -8.29
C ALA A 127 -7.63 -4.09 -7.48
N LEU A 128 -8.43 -3.91 -6.43
CA LEU A 128 -8.30 -2.75 -5.55
C LEU A 128 -6.93 -2.71 -4.85
N SER A 129 -6.43 -3.85 -4.37
CA SER A 129 -5.08 -3.97 -3.79
C SER A 129 -3.98 -3.70 -4.82
N ALA A 130 -4.11 -4.18 -6.06
CA ALA A 130 -3.14 -3.97 -7.13
C ALA A 130 -3.09 -2.50 -7.55
N ILE A 131 -4.24 -1.86 -7.77
CA ILE A 131 -4.34 -0.42 -8.08
C ILE A 131 -3.75 0.42 -6.95
N ALA A 132 -4.06 0.07 -5.70
CA ALA A 132 -3.49 0.70 -4.53
C ALA A 132 -1.94 0.59 -4.52
N GLY A 133 -1.40 -0.56 -4.92
CA GLY A 133 0.04 -0.77 -5.09
C GLY A 133 0.67 0.12 -6.18
N TYR A 134 -0.05 0.40 -7.27
CA TYR A 134 0.44 1.27 -8.36
C TYR A 134 0.50 2.76 -7.98
N THR A 135 -0.18 3.17 -6.91
CA THR A 135 -0.04 4.54 -6.38
C THR A 135 1.33 4.81 -5.77
N LEU A 136 2.10 3.74 -5.49
CA LEU A 136 3.45 3.83 -4.94
C LEU A 136 4.44 4.25 -6.04
N VAL A 137 4.96 5.46 -5.91
CA VAL A 137 5.85 6.08 -6.91
C VAL A 137 7.19 5.36 -7.06
N ASN A 138 7.64 4.67 -6.01
CA ASN A 138 8.93 3.98 -6.01
C ASN A 138 8.79 2.48 -6.27
N GLN A 139 9.46 1.98 -7.31
CA GLN A 139 9.40 0.57 -7.69
C GLN A 139 9.94 -0.39 -6.63
N ILE A 140 11.01 -0.01 -5.95
CA ILE A 140 11.61 -0.83 -4.89
C ILE A 140 10.64 -0.93 -3.70
N LEU A 141 9.97 0.17 -3.36
CA LEU A 141 8.93 0.17 -2.32
C LEU A 141 7.75 -0.70 -2.73
N ALA A 142 7.32 -0.60 -3.97
CA ALA A 142 6.18 -1.37 -4.46
C ALA A 142 6.50 -2.88 -4.53
N GLY A 143 7.75 -3.28 -4.81
CA GLY A 143 8.19 -4.68 -4.67
C GLY A 143 8.20 -5.16 -3.22
N ALA A 144 8.69 -4.34 -2.29
CA ALA A 144 8.64 -4.65 -0.86
C ALA A 144 7.19 -4.82 -0.35
N VAL A 145 6.26 -3.98 -0.82
CA VAL A 145 4.83 -4.08 -0.51
C VAL A 145 4.23 -5.40 -1.01
N SER A 146 4.62 -5.87 -2.20
CA SER A 146 4.18 -7.17 -2.71
C SER A 146 4.62 -8.33 -1.82
N ILE A 147 5.87 -8.31 -1.34
CA ILE A 147 6.38 -9.33 -0.40
C ILE A 147 5.61 -9.27 0.93
N LEU A 148 5.41 -8.07 1.48
CA LEU A 148 4.66 -7.88 2.71
C LEU A 148 3.20 -8.34 2.58
N ARG A 149 2.54 -8.03 1.46
CA ARG A 149 1.19 -8.50 1.14
C ARG A 149 1.12 -10.02 1.12
N GLY A 150 2.09 -10.69 0.49
CA GLY A 150 2.19 -12.15 0.49
C GLY A 150 2.37 -12.73 1.89
N PHE A 151 3.21 -12.11 2.71
CA PHE A 151 3.41 -12.51 4.11
C PHE A 151 2.12 -12.37 4.94
N VAL A 152 1.45 -11.20 4.88
CA VAL A 152 0.18 -10.96 5.59
C VAL A 152 -0.88 -11.96 5.13
N LEU A 153 -1.00 -12.18 3.83
CA LEU A 153 -1.95 -13.14 3.28
C LEU A 153 -1.69 -14.55 3.80
N LEU A 154 -0.44 -15.02 3.78
CA LEU A 154 -0.09 -16.36 4.23
C LEU A 154 -0.42 -16.55 5.71
N CYS A 155 -0.10 -15.58 6.57
CA CYS A 155 -0.50 -15.59 7.97
C CYS A 155 -2.03 -15.61 8.14
N SER A 156 -2.77 -14.82 7.36
CA SER A 156 -4.23 -14.80 7.37
C SER A 156 -4.86 -16.12 6.91
N ILE A 157 -4.26 -16.80 5.93
CA ILE A 157 -4.75 -18.11 5.45
C ILE A 157 -4.56 -19.19 6.51
N LEU A 158 -3.47 -19.13 7.28
CA LEU A 158 -3.19 -20.16 8.30
C LEU A 158 -3.95 -19.96 9.60
N MET A 159 -4.12 -18.71 10.05
CA MET A 159 -4.61 -18.38 11.39
C MET A 159 -5.75 -17.35 11.39
N GLY A 160 -6.32 -17.02 10.23
CA GLY A 160 -7.42 -16.06 10.12
C GLY A 160 -7.07 -14.66 10.62
N LEU A 161 -8.01 -14.04 11.35
CA LEU A 161 -7.86 -12.67 11.87
C LEU A 161 -6.73 -12.55 12.90
N TYR A 162 -6.47 -13.61 13.66
CA TYR A 162 -5.33 -13.66 14.56
C TYR A 162 -4.01 -13.56 13.79
N GLY A 163 -3.86 -14.34 12.71
CA GLY A 163 -2.70 -14.30 11.82
C GLY A 163 -2.51 -12.94 11.17
N PHE A 164 -3.61 -12.31 10.74
CA PHE A 164 -3.59 -10.94 10.20
C PHE A 164 -3.01 -9.93 11.20
N MET A 165 -3.50 -9.94 12.44
CA MET A 165 -3.01 -9.03 13.49
C MET A 165 -1.55 -9.31 13.82
N LEU A 166 -1.17 -10.59 13.96
CA LEU A 166 0.20 -11.01 14.23
C LEU A 166 1.16 -10.55 13.12
N ALA A 167 0.77 -10.72 11.86
CA ALA A 167 1.56 -10.23 10.73
C ALA A 167 1.75 -8.71 10.81
N GLY A 168 0.71 -7.95 11.15
CA GLY A 168 0.80 -6.51 11.41
C GLY A 168 1.82 -6.18 12.50
N PHE A 169 1.78 -6.87 13.64
CA PHE A 169 2.76 -6.69 14.72
C PHE A 169 4.20 -7.01 14.29
N VAL A 170 4.40 -8.12 13.58
CA VAL A 170 5.72 -8.53 13.06
C VAL A 170 6.28 -7.49 12.09
N ILE A 171 5.43 -6.92 11.22
CA ILE A 171 5.82 -5.86 10.29
C ILE A 171 6.26 -4.62 11.05
N VAL A 172 5.52 -4.18 12.07
CA VAL A 172 5.89 -3.03 12.89
C VAL A 172 7.21 -3.28 13.63
N LEU A 173 7.39 -4.46 14.22
CA LEU A 173 8.64 -4.84 14.88
C LEU A 173 9.83 -4.87 13.91
N TYR A 174 9.64 -5.40 12.71
CA TYR A 174 10.67 -5.42 11.67
C TYR A 174 11.08 -4.00 11.26
N ILE A 175 10.10 -3.11 11.04
CA ILE A 175 10.32 -1.70 10.73
C ILE A 175 11.05 -0.98 11.87
N SER A 176 10.77 -1.32 13.13
CA SER A 176 11.44 -0.71 14.29
C SER A 176 12.93 -1.03 14.37
N ARG A 177 13.35 -2.20 13.86
CA ARG A 177 14.76 -2.63 13.86
C ARG A 177 15.56 -2.04 12.70
N LEU A 178 14.89 -1.65 11.61
CA LEU A 178 15.53 -1.04 10.47
C LEU A 178 16.14 0.31 10.87
N ARG A 179 17.43 0.48 10.57
CA ARG A 179 18.15 1.76 10.70
C ARG A 179 18.61 2.22 9.33
N SER A 180 18.43 3.50 9.03
CA SER A 180 18.94 4.13 7.81
C SER A 180 19.88 5.25 8.21
N PHE A 181 21.15 5.15 7.84
CA PHE A 181 22.20 6.11 8.22
C PHE A 181 22.24 6.38 9.74
N GLY A 182 22.11 5.30 10.54
CA GLY A 182 22.11 5.37 12.01
C GLY A 182 20.78 5.80 12.66
N ILE A 183 19.82 6.32 11.88
CA ILE A 183 18.51 6.79 12.38
C ILE A 183 17.48 5.65 12.31
N PRO A 184 16.73 5.36 13.40
CA PRO A 184 15.65 4.38 13.37
C PRO A 184 14.59 4.73 12.33
N TYR A 185 14.18 3.75 11.54
CA TYR A 185 13.24 3.97 10.43
C TYR A 185 11.86 4.44 10.92
N LEU A 186 11.42 3.94 12.07
CA LEU A 186 10.16 4.31 12.71
C LEU A 186 10.12 5.80 13.12
N ALA A 187 11.27 6.39 13.48
CA ALA A 187 11.36 7.80 13.87
C ALA A 187 11.09 8.78 12.71
N LEU A 188 11.16 8.28 11.46
CA LEU A 188 10.79 9.07 10.28
C LEU A 188 9.28 9.08 10.06
N VAL A 189 8.60 7.96 10.34
CA VAL A 189 7.15 7.81 10.17
C VAL A 189 6.40 8.43 11.36
N PHE A 190 6.90 8.22 12.57
CA PHE A 190 6.38 8.77 13.82
C PHE A 190 7.47 9.60 14.52
N PRO A 191 7.71 10.84 14.07
CA PRO A 191 8.62 11.75 14.77
C PRO A 191 8.05 12.07 16.17
N LYS A 192 8.94 12.32 17.13
CA LYS A 192 8.55 12.64 18.52
C LYS A 192 7.67 13.89 18.63
N SER A 193 7.75 14.80 17.66
CA SER A 193 6.93 16.00 17.59
C SER A 193 5.71 15.77 16.70
N SER A 194 4.51 15.97 17.26
CA SER A 194 3.24 15.88 16.51
C SER A 194 3.20 16.84 15.32
N SER A 195 3.86 18.02 15.42
CA SER A 195 3.97 18.97 14.31
C SER A 195 4.73 18.40 13.12
N ASP A 196 5.78 17.63 13.38
CA ASP A 196 6.60 17.02 12.34
C ASP A 196 5.91 15.80 11.72
N PHE A 197 5.06 15.11 12.47
CA PHE A 197 4.18 14.05 11.93
C PHE A 197 3.19 14.64 10.91
N PHE A 198 2.53 15.75 11.24
CA PHE A 198 1.63 16.44 10.31
C PHE A 198 2.37 17.01 9.09
N LYS A 199 3.61 17.50 9.22
CA LYS A 199 4.48 17.90 8.09
C LYS A 199 4.93 16.73 7.20
N GLY A 200 4.95 15.52 7.76
CA GLY A 200 5.22 14.27 7.04
C GLY A 200 4.00 13.81 6.24
N LEU A 201 2.83 13.83 6.88
CA LEU A 201 1.56 13.37 6.32
C LEU A 201 0.99 14.34 5.26
N PHE A 202 0.99 15.64 5.55
CA PHE A 202 0.50 16.69 4.68
C PHE A 202 1.61 17.68 4.30
N ARG A 203 1.51 18.32 3.13
CA ARG A 203 2.44 19.40 2.73
C ARG A 203 1.89 20.71 3.28
N LEU A 204 2.58 21.26 4.29
CA LEU A 204 2.23 22.55 4.88
C LEU A 204 2.74 23.72 4.02
N PRO A 205 2.23 24.96 4.23
CA PRO A 205 2.74 26.14 3.53
C PRO A 205 4.23 26.37 3.78
N TRP A 206 4.93 27.01 2.83
CA TRP A 206 6.39 27.24 2.90
C TRP A 206 6.84 27.93 4.20
N ARG A 207 5.99 28.81 4.77
CA ARG A 207 6.22 29.50 6.05
C ARG A 207 6.37 28.55 7.26
N SER A 208 5.78 27.35 7.20
CA SER A 208 5.84 26.34 8.27
C SER A 208 7.11 25.49 8.23
N TYR A 209 7.89 25.56 7.15
CA TYR A 209 9.14 24.81 6.97
C TYR A 209 10.39 25.55 7.48
N ARG A 210 10.24 26.49 8.42
CA ARG A 210 11.35 27.30 8.97
C ARG A 210 12.32 26.52 9.85
N HIS A 211 11.85 25.44 10.47
CA HIS A 211 12.66 24.60 11.35
C HIS A 211 13.10 23.30 10.68
N ARG A 212 14.32 22.85 11.02
CA ARG A 212 14.84 21.53 10.65
C ARG A 212 14.05 20.45 11.41
N VAL A 213 13.97 19.27 10.80
CA VAL A 213 13.26 18.12 11.35
C VAL A 213 14.04 17.53 12.51
N ASP A 214 13.34 17.21 13.59
CA ASP A 214 13.94 16.93 14.92
C ASP A 214 14.79 15.64 14.94
N TYR A 215 14.51 14.68 14.05
CA TYR A 215 15.25 13.42 13.96
C TYR A 215 16.68 13.56 13.41
N LEU A 216 17.05 14.71 12.84
CA LEU A 216 18.41 14.96 12.36
C LEU A 216 19.39 15.38 13.47
N ARG A 217 18.91 15.66 14.69
CA ARG A 217 19.74 16.09 15.84
C ARG A 217 20.76 17.18 15.46
N THR A 218 20.33 18.19 14.70
CA THR A 218 21.21 19.29 14.27
C THR A 218 21.42 20.28 15.41
N ASN A 219 22.63 20.83 15.52
CA ASN A 219 22.99 21.81 16.55
C ASN A 219 22.30 23.18 16.32
N ASP A 220 21.99 23.48 15.05
CA ASP A 220 21.11 24.58 14.64
C ASP A 220 19.73 24.01 14.23
N SER A 221 18.67 24.57 14.80
CA SER A 221 17.29 24.14 14.58
C SER A 221 16.60 24.92 13.46
N SER A 222 17.19 26.02 12.98
CA SER A 222 16.64 26.87 11.94
C SER A 222 17.15 26.45 10.54
N LYS A 223 16.31 26.57 9.51
CA LYS A 223 16.71 26.39 8.10
C LYS A 223 17.11 27.68 7.41
N THR A 224 16.81 28.82 8.03
CA THR A 224 17.05 30.16 7.49
C THR A 224 17.87 30.89 8.53
N ASP A 225 19.08 31.31 8.16
CA ASP A 225 19.88 32.18 9.01
C ASP A 225 19.06 33.44 9.31
N GLU A 226 18.72 33.69 10.57
CA GLU A 226 18.01 34.90 11.01
C GLU A 226 18.88 36.17 10.90
N GLY A 227 20.01 36.12 10.16
CA GLY A 227 21.00 37.18 10.03
C GLY A 227 20.98 38.04 8.77
N GLU A 228 20.36 37.63 7.66
CA GLU A 228 20.43 38.39 6.37
C GLU A 228 19.07 38.94 5.91
N GLY A 229 18.37 39.64 6.80
CA GLY A 229 17.07 40.26 6.49
C GLY A 229 16.80 41.61 7.16
N LYS A 230 17.86 42.30 7.59
CA LYS A 230 17.79 43.69 8.07
C LYS A 230 18.98 44.50 7.57
N GLN A 231 18.95 44.86 6.28
CA GLN A 231 19.43 46.15 5.76
C GLN A 231 18.50 46.57 4.63
#